data_AF-A0A7Y5HFH4-F1
#
_entry.id   AF-A0A7Y5HFH4-F1
#
_cell.length_a   1.000
_cell.length_b   1.000
_cell.length_c   1.000
_cell.angle_alpha   90.00
_cell.angle_beta   90.00
_cell.angle_gamma   90.00
#
_symmetry.space_group_name_H-M   'P 1'
#
loop_
_entity.id
_entity.type
_entity.pdbx_description
1 polymer ?
#
loop_
_entity_poly.entity_id
_entity_poly.type
_entity_poly.pdbx_seq_one_letter_code
_entity_poly.pdbx_strand_id
1 'polypeptide(L)'
;MDRIAQQEVPRLLGMHLGLPVPTGWKIGRHEQGFEMVLVGPHGRFPVAVKSAGSCSHLRSVIARLKEQHRRHSPGDIPLLVVPYMGEQGGAMCREAGVSWMDLSGNADIRAEGIVVKVRGHPNAFPSRGRPSSVFAPKSARVTRYLLEDPKTPHTQREIARAVGLGEGYVSRIIRRLVQDLLLSRDTAGRIVVPDPDRLLDAWSDEEDFQRHRIQPGFIAAKTGQELIDRLHHALAPSENPYAFSGLAGAWLLTRFATFRLATVFVLSPPSPSVLASAGFL
;
A
#
# COMPACT_ATOMS: atom_id res chain seq x y z
N MET A 1 -17.49 12.65 -1.18
CA MET A 1 -16.10 13.06 -1.39
C MET A 1 -16.07 14.43 -2.06
N ASP A 2 -16.75 14.59 -3.19
CA ASP A 2 -16.74 15.81 -4.01
C ASP A 2 -17.13 17.08 -3.24
N ARG A 3 -18.15 17.02 -2.36
CA ARG A 3 -18.55 18.17 -1.52
C ARG A 3 -17.48 18.59 -0.50
N ILE A 4 -16.76 17.63 0.09
CA ILE A 4 -15.64 17.91 1.01
C ILE A 4 -14.48 18.48 0.21
N ALA A 5 -14.16 17.89 -0.94
CA ALA A 5 -13.11 18.37 -1.81
C ALA A 5 -13.36 19.81 -2.30
N GLN A 6 -14.60 20.17 -2.66
CA GLN A 6 -14.95 21.53 -3.07
C GLN A 6 -14.72 22.58 -1.97
N GLN A 7 -14.80 22.18 -0.69
CA GLN A 7 -14.56 23.07 0.45
C GLN A 7 -13.08 23.10 0.84
N GLU A 8 -12.44 21.94 0.94
CA GLU A 8 -11.10 21.81 1.50
C GLU A 8 -9.98 22.05 0.47
N VAL A 9 -10.17 21.66 -0.80
CA VAL A 9 -9.13 21.80 -1.83
C VAL A 9 -8.72 23.26 -2.03
N PRO A 10 -9.63 24.24 -2.21
CA PRO A 10 -9.23 25.65 -2.36
C PRO A 10 -8.48 26.19 -1.14
N ARG A 11 -8.87 25.75 0.07
CA ARG A 11 -8.26 26.15 1.33
C ARG A 11 -6.84 25.59 1.48
N LEU A 12 -6.68 24.29 1.30
CA LEU A 12 -5.39 23.60 1.39
C LEU A 12 -4.44 24.04 0.28
N LEU A 13 -4.93 24.19 -0.95
CA LEU A 13 -4.13 24.66 -2.08
C LEU A 13 -3.65 26.11 -1.85
N GLY A 14 -4.54 27.00 -1.39
CA GLY A 14 -4.16 28.37 -1.02
C GLY A 14 -3.09 28.40 0.08
N MET A 15 -3.29 27.62 1.15
CA MET A 15 -2.32 27.48 2.25
C MET A 15 -0.94 27.01 1.76
N HIS A 16 -0.90 25.98 0.89
CA HIS A 16 0.34 25.44 0.36
C HIS A 16 1.06 26.38 -0.62
N LEU A 17 0.31 27.22 -1.33
CA LEU A 17 0.85 28.22 -2.26
C LEU A 17 1.15 29.57 -1.58
N GLY A 18 0.96 29.69 -0.25
CA GLY A 18 1.17 30.95 0.47
C GLY A 18 0.20 32.07 0.05
N LEU A 19 -0.94 31.71 -0.55
CA LEU A 19 -1.96 32.64 -0.99
C LEU A 19 -2.96 32.92 0.15
N PRO A 20 -3.44 34.17 0.30
CA PRO A 20 -4.60 34.42 1.16
C PRO A 20 -5.75 33.53 0.67
N VAL A 21 -6.32 32.73 1.56
CA VAL A 21 -7.40 31.77 1.25
C VAL A 21 -8.49 32.51 0.47
N PRO A 22 -8.69 32.28 -0.83
CA PRO A 22 -9.57 33.12 -1.61
C PRO A 22 -11.03 32.73 -1.41
N THR A 23 -11.80 33.64 -0.80
CA THR A 23 -13.06 34.07 -1.39
C THR A 23 -12.77 34.60 -2.81
N GLY A 24 -12.82 33.72 -3.82
CA GLY A 24 -12.52 34.12 -5.21
C GLY A 24 -12.23 33.02 -6.22
N TRP A 25 -11.98 31.76 -5.80
CA TRP A 25 -11.86 30.65 -6.75
C TRP A 25 -13.19 30.43 -7.47
N LYS A 26 -13.21 30.63 -8.79
CA LYS A 26 -14.35 30.23 -9.61
C LYS A 26 -14.26 28.74 -9.84
N ILE A 27 -15.20 27.97 -9.28
CA ILE A 27 -15.40 26.57 -9.64
C ILE A 27 -15.98 26.57 -11.06
N GLY A 28 -15.11 26.34 -12.05
CA GLY A 28 -15.53 26.14 -13.45
C GLY A 28 -16.40 24.89 -13.59
N ARG A 29 -17.24 24.83 -14.64
CA ARG A 29 -18.01 23.60 -14.97
C ARG A 29 -17.06 22.42 -15.17
N HIS A 30 -17.56 21.23 -14.85
CA HIS A 30 -16.97 19.94 -15.25
C HIS A 30 -16.41 19.99 -16.67
N GLU A 31 -15.09 19.99 -16.79
CA GLU A 31 -14.39 19.65 -18.03
C GLU A 31 -14.26 18.11 -18.05
N GLN A 32 -14.27 17.48 -19.23
CA GLN A 32 -14.25 16.01 -19.30
C GLN A 32 -13.12 15.47 -18.43
N GLY A 33 -13.47 14.70 -17.41
CA GLY A 33 -12.53 14.03 -16.53
C GLY A 33 -11.95 14.83 -15.35
N PHE A 34 -12.36 16.10 -15.16
CA PHE A 34 -12.06 16.90 -13.98
C PHE A 34 -13.36 17.25 -13.22
N GLU A 35 -13.34 17.09 -11.91
CA GLU A 35 -14.49 17.37 -11.05
C GLU A 35 -14.64 18.87 -10.72
N MET A 36 -13.54 19.64 -10.79
CA MET A 36 -13.57 21.09 -10.71
C MET A 36 -12.36 21.71 -11.41
N VAL A 37 -12.47 22.96 -11.81
CA VAL A 37 -11.32 23.77 -12.25
C VAL A 37 -11.19 24.94 -11.29
N LEU A 38 -9.99 25.11 -10.77
CA LEU A 38 -9.61 26.10 -9.79
C LEU A 38 -8.71 27.15 -10.46
N VAL A 39 -9.11 28.42 -10.49
CA VAL A 39 -8.34 29.50 -11.12
C VAL A 39 -7.81 30.46 -10.05
N GLY A 40 -6.49 30.70 -10.04
CA GLY A 40 -5.82 31.60 -9.11
C GLY A 40 -4.63 32.33 -9.71
N PRO A 41 -3.86 33.09 -8.89
CA PRO A 41 -2.70 33.88 -9.33
C PRO A 41 -1.60 33.06 -10.01
N HIS A 42 -1.51 31.79 -9.65
CA HIS A 42 -0.50 30.84 -10.13
C HIS A 42 -0.97 30.01 -11.33
N GLY A 43 -2.11 30.36 -11.91
CA GLY A 43 -2.66 29.70 -13.08
C GLY A 43 -3.94 28.91 -12.79
N ARG A 44 -4.23 27.97 -13.69
CA ARG A 44 -5.42 27.13 -13.65
C ARG A 44 -5.04 25.74 -13.15
N PHE A 45 -5.83 25.21 -12.23
CA PHE A 45 -5.69 23.88 -11.66
C PHE A 45 -6.93 23.06 -12.00
N PRO A 46 -6.92 22.29 -13.09
CA PRO A 46 -7.91 21.24 -13.32
C PRO A 46 -7.75 20.15 -12.26
N VAL A 47 -8.77 19.95 -11.44
CA VAL A 47 -8.72 19.06 -10.27
C VAL A 47 -9.49 17.78 -10.55
N ALA A 48 -8.79 16.66 -10.43
CA ALA A 48 -9.40 15.35 -10.44
C ALA A 48 -9.52 14.81 -9.02
N VAL A 49 -10.75 14.64 -8.54
CA VAL A 49 -11.06 14.09 -7.21
C VAL A 49 -11.32 12.59 -7.33
N LYS A 50 -10.64 11.79 -6.51
CA LYS A 50 -10.90 10.34 -6.39
C LYS A 50 -11.22 9.97 -4.97
N SER A 51 -12.12 8.99 -4.81
CA SER A 51 -12.62 8.51 -3.52
C SER A 51 -11.66 7.55 -2.81
N ALA A 52 -10.60 7.11 -3.48
CA ALA A 52 -9.57 6.24 -2.93
C ALA A 52 -8.19 6.65 -3.45
N GLY A 53 -7.18 6.59 -2.56
CA GLY A 53 -5.77 6.77 -2.90
C GLY A 53 -5.03 5.46 -3.17
N SER A 54 -5.73 4.34 -3.39
CA SER A 54 -5.09 3.04 -3.61
C SER A 54 -4.40 2.97 -4.97
N CYS A 55 -3.18 2.41 -4.99
CA CYS A 55 -2.30 2.34 -6.16
C CYS A 55 -2.93 1.62 -7.39
N SER A 56 -3.89 0.73 -7.16
CA SER A 56 -4.67 0.06 -8.20
C SER A 56 -5.52 1.03 -9.03
N HIS A 57 -6.16 2.00 -8.37
CA HIS A 57 -7.07 2.95 -8.99
C HIS A 57 -6.31 4.18 -9.53
N LEU A 58 -5.18 4.53 -8.91
CA LEU A 58 -4.41 5.70 -9.28
C LEU A 58 -3.75 5.61 -10.66
N ARG A 59 -3.28 4.43 -11.10
CA ARG A 59 -2.61 4.27 -12.41
C ARG A 59 -3.44 4.73 -13.60
N SER A 60 -4.67 4.22 -13.72
CA SER A 60 -5.56 4.56 -14.84
C SER A 60 -5.98 6.04 -14.80
N VAL A 61 -6.15 6.57 -13.58
CA VAL A 61 -6.47 7.99 -13.36
C VAL A 61 -5.28 8.87 -13.76
N ILE A 62 -4.06 8.54 -13.32
CA ILE A 62 -2.83 9.27 -13.65
C ILE A 62 -2.57 9.23 -15.16
N ALA A 63 -2.72 8.08 -15.81
CA ALA A 63 -2.59 7.96 -17.26
C ALA A 63 -3.59 8.84 -18.01
N ARG A 64 -4.86 8.88 -17.54
CA ARG A 64 -5.88 9.76 -18.10
C ARG A 64 -5.53 11.23 -17.89
N LEU A 65 -5.11 11.61 -16.68
CA LEU A 65 -4.72 12.99 -16.37
C LEU A 65 -3.55 13.46 -17.22
N LYS A 66 -2.56 12.60 -17.45
CA LYS A 66 -1.41 12.89 -18.32
C LYS A 66 -1.83 13.11 -19.77
N GLU A 67 -2.69 12.25 -20.31
CA GLU A 67 -3.22 12.41 -21.67
C GLU A 67 -4.08 13.66 -21.80
N GLN A 68 -4.89 13.96 -20.79
CA GLN A 68 -5.70 15.17 -20.77
C GLN A 68 -4.83 16.42 -20.69
N HIS A 69 -3.79 16.44 -19.85
CA HIS A 69 -2.87 17.57 -19.76
C HIS A 69 -2.24 17.92 -21.11
N ARG A 70 -1.84 16.90 -21.90
CA ARG A 70 -1.31 17.10 -23.26
C ARG A 70 -2.30 17.78 -24.22
N ARG A 71 -3.60 17.67 -23.95
CA ARG A 71 -4.68 18.22 -24.79
C ARG A 71 -5.19 19.58 -24.32
N HIS A 72 -4.87 20.01 -23.09
CA HIS A 72 -5.31 21.28 -22.51
C HIS A 72 -4.23 22.37 -22.65
N SER A 73 -4.55 23.58 -22.23
CA SER A 73 -3.73 24.79 -22.38
C SER A 73 -2.32 24.62 -21.75
N PRO A 74 -1.24 25.10 -22.40
CA PRO A 74 0.15 24.98 -21.93
C PRO A 74 0.51 25.60 -20.56
N GLY A 75 -0.45 26.01 -19.74
CA GLY A 75 -0.23 26.58 -18.40
C GLY A 75 -1.15 26.00 -17.32
N ASP A 76 -1.93 24.97 -17.65
CA ASP A 76 -2.75 24.26 -16.66
C ASP A 76 -1.87 23.35 -15.80
N ILE A 77 -2.16 23.29 -14.49
CA ILE A 77 -1.47 22.44 -13.52
C ILE A 77 -2.46 21.37 -13.04
N PRO A 78 -2.51 20.19 -13.70
CA PRO A 78 -3.43 19.14 -13.33
C PRO A 78 -3.13 18.66 -11.92
N LEU A 79 -4.17 18.59 -11.09
CA LEU A 79 -4.06 18.28 -9.68
C LEU A 79 -4.93 17.07 -9.33
N LEU A 80 -4.28 15.97 -8.94
CA LEU A 80 -4.98 14.81 -8.40
C LEU A 80 -5.24 15.01 -6.89
N VAL A 81 -6.49 14.88 -6.48
CA VAL A 81 -6.92 14.98 -5.08
C VAL A 81 -7.47 13.63 -4.61
N VAL A 82 -6.94 13.16 -3.48
CA VAL A 82 -7.39 11.93 -2.80
C VAL A 82 -7.63 12.18 -1.31
N PRO A 83 -8.33 11.29 -0.57
CA PRO A 83 -8.52 11.48 0.87
C PRO A 83 -7.18 11.45 1.63
N TYR A 84 -6.32 10.51 1.25
CA TYR A 84 -4.97 10.34 1.77
C TYR A 84 -4.09 9.70 0.69
N MET A 85 -2.89 10.22 0.48
CA MET A 85 -1.96 9.70 -0.52
C MET A 85 -0.92 8.79 0.13
N GLY A 86 -0.89 7.51 -0.29
CA GLY A 86 0.17 6.58 0.08
C GLY A 86 1.50 6.92 -0.60
N GLU A 87 2.60 6.37 -0.08
CA GLU A 87 3.95 6.65 -0.59
C GLU A 87 4.10 6.25 -2.07
N GLN A 88 3.64 5.06 -2.42
CA GLN A 88 3.64 4.56 -3.79
C GLN A 88 2.78 5.41 -4.72
N GLY A 89 1.54 5.74 -4.33
CA GLY A 89 0.66 6.61 -5.11
C GLY A 89 1.31 7.96 -5.42
N GLY A 90 2.01 8.52 -4.43
CA GLY A 90 2.80 9.74 -4.61
C GLY A 90 4.01 9.56 -5.55
N ALA A 91 4.68 8.41 -5.51
CA ALA A 91 5.76 8.07 -6.43
C ALA A 91 5.26 7.92 -7.88
N MET A 92 4.13 7.26 -8.08
CA MET A 92 3.48 7.12 -9.39
C MET A 92 3.13 8.47 -10.01
N CYS A 93 2.57 9.38 -9.20
CA CYS A 93 2.27 10.74 -9.66
C CYS A 93 3.55 11.48 -10.07
N ARG A 94 4.63 11.33 -9.29
CA ARG A 94 5.93 11.95 -9.58
C ARG A 94 6.53 11.45 -10.89
N GLU A 95 6.56 10.14 -11.11
CA GLU A 95 7.04 9.55 -12.37
C GLU A 95 6.21 9.99 -13.57
N ALA A 96 4.90 10.17 -13.38
CA ALA A 96 4.01 10.63 -14.43
C ALA A 96 4.07 12.15 -14.68
N GLY A 97 4.74 12.93 -13.81
CA GLY A 97 4.73 14.39 -13.85
C GLY A 97 3.38 15.00 -13.46
N VAL A 98 2.58 14.29 -12.68
CA VAL A 98 1.25 14.74 -12.23
C VAL A 98 1.36 15.30 -10.82
N SER A 99 0.89 16.53 -10.62
CA SER A 99 0.80 17.14 -9.29
C SER A 99 -0.32 16.49 -8.48
N TRP A 100 -0.12 16.34 -7.18
CA TRP A 100 -1.13 15.78 -6.29
C TRP A 100 -1.19 16.49 -4.94
N MET A 101 -2.34 16.38 -4.30
CA MET A 101 -2.52 16.67 -2.89
C MET A 101 -3.52 15.70 -2.26
N ASP A 102 -3.45 15.53 -0.95
CA ASP A 102 -4.48 14.85 -0.20
C ASP A 102 -5.23 15.80 0.74
N LEU A 103 -6.39 15.34 1.21
CA LEU A 103 -7.20 16.12 2.15
C LEU A 103 -6.62 16.12 3.57
N SER A 104 -5.55 15.38 3.83
CA SER A 104 -4.82 15.40 5.10
C SER A 104 -3.74 16.50 5.14
N GLY A 105 -3.46 17.14 3.99
CA GLY A 105 -2.50 18.25 3.87
C GLY A 105 -1.13 17.83 3.34
N ASN A 106 -0.95 16.60 2.86
CA ASN A 106 0.24 16.23 2.10
C ASN A 106 0.08 16.64 0.63
N ALA A 107 1.17 17.07 -0.02
CA ALA A 107 1.12 17.53 -1.41
C ALA A 107 2.48 17.44 -2.12
N ASP A 108 2.48 17.14 -3.43
CA ASP A 108 3.62 17.32 -4.35
C ASP A 108 3.07 18.07 -5.57
N ILE A 109 3.28 19.39 -5.61
CA ILE A 109 2.79 20.25 -6.70
C ILE A 109 4.00 20.85 -7.40
N ARG A 110 4.06 20.67 -8.71
CA ARG A 110 5.17 21.11 -9.56
C ARG A 110 4.63 21.77 -10.83
N ALA A 111 5.10 22.98 -11.08
CA ALA A 111 4.85 23.73 -12.31
C ALA A 111 5.99 24.73 -12.53
N GLU A 112 5.94 25.49 -13.62
CA GLU A 112 6.90 26.56 -13.86
C GLU A 112 6.85 27.59 -12.71
N GLY A 113 7.98 27.78 -12.02
CA GLY A 113 8.08 28.67 -10.86
C GLY A 113 7.41 28.18 -9.57
N ILE A 114 6.88 26.95 -9.51
CA ILE A 114 6.16 26.43 -8.34
C ILE A 114 6.69 25.05 -7.96
N VAL A 115 7.16 24.92 -6.71
CA VAL A 115 7.50 23.64 -6.08
C VAL A 115 6.95 23.61 -4.67
N VAL A 116 5.97 22.73 -4.44
CA VAL A 116 5.40 22.46 -3.12
C VAL A 116 5.66 20.98 -2.80
N LYS A 117 6.28 20.71 -1.65
CA LYS A 117 6.43 19.36 -1.12
C LYS A 117 6.13 19.34 0.37
N VAL A 118 4.95 18.84 0.72
CA VAL A 118 4.51 18.68 2.11
C VAL A 118 4.29 17.19 2.39
N ARG A 119 4.84 16.69 3.50
CA ARG A 119 4.78 15.28 3.92
C ARG A 119 4.65 15.21 5.45
N GLY A 120 4.16 14.07 5.94
CA GLY A 120 4.14 13.76 7.37
C GLY A 120 2.82 14.07 8.06
N HIS A 121 1.82 14.59 7.36
CA HIS A 121 0.48 14.72 7.93
C HIS A 121 -0.19 13.34 8.00
N PRO A 122 -0.71 12.92 9.18
CA PRO A 122 -1.34 11.63 9.34
C PRO A 122 -2.66 11.55 8.57
N ASN A 123 -3.08 10.33 8.25
CA ASN A 123 -4.32 10.08 7.51
C ASN A 123 -5.56 10.52 8.31
N ALA A 124 -6.15 11.65 7.94
CA ALA A 124 -7.38 12.18 8.53
C ALA A 124 -8.66 11.52 7.96
N PHE A 125 -8.52 10.67 6.95
CA PHE A 125 -9.60 9.97 6.26
C PHE A 125 -9.43 8.45 6.35
N PRO A 126 -9.31 7.88 7.57
CA PRO A 126 -9.37 6.45 7.71
C PRO A 126 -10.77 5.99 7.23
N SER A 127 -10.78 5.01 6.35
CA SER A 127 -12.00 4.33 5.89
C SER A 127 -12.89 3.95 7.08
N ARG A 128 -14.14 4.46 7.13
CA ARG A 128 -15.11 4.13 8.19
C ARG A 128 -15.58 2.68 8.09
N GLY A 129 -15.64 2.00 9.23
CA GLY A 129 -15.86 0.55 9.33
C GLY A 129 -14.54 -0.22 9.38
N ARG A 130 -14.57 -1.54 9.58
CA ARG A 130 -13.41 -2.37 9.24
C ARG A 130 -13.52 -2.60 7.73
N PRO A 131 -12.73 -1.94 6.86
CA PRO A 131 -12.67 -2.43 5.49
C PRO A 131 -12.30 -3.90 5.58
N SER A 132 -13.05 -4.76 4.91
CA SER A 132 -12.54 -6.09 4.61
C SER A 132 -11.43 -5.88 3.57
N SER A 133 -10.27 -5.40 4.04
CA SER A 133 -9.07 -5.34 3.24
C SER A 133 -8.88 -6.75 2.67
N VAL A 134 -8.66 -6.82 1.37
CA VAL A 134 -8.25 -8.06 0.71
C VAL A 134 -6.89 -8.54 1.23
N PHE A 135 -6.19 -7.68 1.97
CA PHE A 135 -4.93 -7.91 2.65
C PHE A 135 -5.04 -7.97 4.18
N ALA A 136 -6.25 -8.05 4.75
CA ALA A 136 -6.38 -8.38 6.18
C ALA A 136 -5.75 -9.76 6.47
N PRO A 137 -5.28 -10.06 7.70
CA PRO A 137 -4.46 -11.26 7.97
C PRO A 137 -5.03 -12.59 7.46
N LYS A 138 -6.37 -12.74 7.48
CA LYS A 138 -7.04 -13.93 6.95
C LYS A 138 -7.12 -13.95 5.42
N SER A 139 -7.45 -12.82 4.80
CA SER A 139 -7.59 -12.68 3.34
C SER A 139 -6.25 -12.61 2.62
N ALA A 140 -5.22 -12.01 3.25
CA ALA A 140 -3.86 -11.94 2.74
C ALA A 140 -3.23 -13.32 2.45
N ARG A 141 -3.75 -14.40 3.05
CA ARG A 141 -3.36 -15.77 2.71
C ARG A 141 -3.54 -16.08 1.22
N VAL A 142 -4.57 -15.51 0.57
CA VAL A 142 -4.79 -15.64 -0.87
C VAL A 142 -3.65 -14.97 -1.64
N THR A 143 -3.31 -13.73 -1.28
CA THR A 143 -2.20 -12.99 -1.90
C THR A 143 -0.87 -13.70 -1.68
N ARG A 144 -0.59 -14.17 -0.45
CA ARG A 144 0.61 -14.95 -0.13
C ARG A 144 0.74 -16.19 -1.02
N TYR A 145 -0.30 -17.01 -1.08
CA TYR A 145 -0.31 -18.20 -1.92
C TYR A 145 -0.02 -17.90 -3.41
N LEU A 146 -0.62 -16.83 -3.94
CA LEU A 146 -0.41 -16.43 -5.33
C LEU A 146 1.00 -15.85 -5.58
N LEU A 147 1.64 -15.26 -4.58
CA LEU A 147 3.01 -14.74 -4.68
C LEU A 147 4.09 -15.79 -4.42
N GLU A 148 3.75 -16.95 -3.85
CA GLU A 148 4.69 -18.07 -3.68
C GLU A 148 5.13 -18.65 -5.04
N ASP A 149 4.20 -18.74 -6.01
CA ASP A 149 4.49 -19.11 -7.39
C ASP A 149 3.63 -18.30 -8.38
N PRO A 150 4.00 -17.03 -8.65
CA PRO A 150 3.16 -16.13 -9.42
C PRO A 150 3.05 -16.49 -10.91
N LYS A 151 3.89 -17.40 -11.40
CA LYS A 151 3.89 -17.83 -12.81
C LYS A 151 2.84 -18.90 -13.08
N THR A 152 2.36 -19.58 -12.05
CA THR A 152 1.42 -20.69 -12.18
C THR A 152 -0.03 -20.17 -12.13
N PRO A 153 -0.85 -20.41 -13.18
CA PRO A 153 -2.28 -20.12 -13.13
C PRO A 153 -3.02 -21.06 -12.19
N HIS A 154 -3.93 -20.54 -11.38
CA HIS A 154 -4.72 -21.33 -10.42
C HIS A 154 -6.22 -21.17 -10.61
N THR A 155 -6.97 -22.24 -10.44
CA THR A 155 -8.42 -22.15 -10.28
C THR A 155 -8.78 -21.60 -8.90
N GLN A 156 -9.95 -20.96 -8.78
CA GLN A 156 -10.42 -20.45 -7.48
C GLN A 156 -10.56 -21.56 -6.42
N ARG A 157 -10.92 -22.77 -6.85
CA ARG A 157 -11.06 -23.95 -5.98
C ARG A 157 -9.72 -24.42 -5.44
N GLU A 158 -8.68 -24.43 -6.25
CA GLU A 158 -7.31 -24.76 -5.82
C GLU A 158 -6.82 -23.76 -4.78
N ILE A 159 -6.98 -22.45 -5.05
CA ILE A 159 -6.63 -21.39 -4.09
C ILE A 159 -7.35 -21.64 -2.76
N ALA A 160 -8.68 -21.79 -2.78
CA ALA A 160 -9.49 -21.97 -1.59
C ALA A 160 -9.06 -23.18 -0.74
N ARG A 161 -8.76 -24.31 -1.40
CA ARG A 161 -8.24 -25.51 -0.75
C ARG A 161 -6.86 -25.26 -0.15
N ALA A 162 -5.94 -24.66 -0.89
CA ALA A 162 -4.57 -24.42 -0.45
C ALA A 162 -4.50 -23.49 0.78
N VAL A 163 -5.32 -22.43 0.80
CA VAL A 163 -5.31 -21.46 1.92
C VAL A 163 -6.25 -21.83 3.09
N GLY A 164 -7.01 -22.93 2.96
CA GLY A 164 -7.96 -23.39 3.96
C GLY A 164 -9.13 -22.42 4.19
N LEU A 165 -9.62 -21.77 3.14
CA LEU A 165 -10.72 -20.79 3.21
C LEU A 165 -11.91 -21.23 2.35
N GLY A 166 -13.12 -20.84 2.74
CA GLY A 166 -14.32 -21.16 1.97
C GLY A 166 -14.33 -20.50 0.58
N GLU A 167 -14.81 -21.22 -0.44
CA GLU A 167 -14.79 -20.77 -1.83
C GLU A 167 -15.51 -19.44 -2.05
N GLY A 168 -16.64 -19.21 -1.39
CA GLY A 168 -17.38 -17.94 -1.46
C GLY A 168 -16.60 -16.75 -0.87
N TYR A 169 -15.73 -17.00 0.13
CA TYR A 169 -14.85 -15.96 0.69
C TYR A 169 -13.72 -15.64 -0.29
N VAL A 170 -13.07 -16.67 -0.83
CA VAL A 170 -12.01 -16.51 -1.85
C VAL A 170 -12.57 -15.82 -3.10
N SER A 171 -13.77 -16.18 -3.55
CA SER A 171 -14.42 -15.53 -4.70
C SER A 171 -14.55 -14.02 -4.53
N ARG A 172 -14.95 -13.57 -3.34
CA ARG A 172 -15.06 -12.13 -3.04
C ARG A 172 -13.71 -11.43 -3.05
N ILE A 173 -12.67 -12.07 -2.51
CA ILE A 173 -11.30 -11.53 -2.50
C ILE A 173 -10.77 -11.43 -3.93
N ILE A 174 -10.83 -12.51 -4.70
CA ILE A 174 -10.38 -12.55 -6.09
C ILE A 174 -11.11 -11.54 -6.95
N ARG A 175 -12.44 -11.43 -6.82
CA ARG A 175 -13.23 -10.44 -7.55
C ARG A 175 -12.71 -9.02 -7.28
N ARG A 176 -12.41 -8.71 -6.03
CA ARG A 176 -11.91 -7.39 -5.66
C ARG A 176 -10.49 -7.14 -6.20
N LEU A 177 -9.59 -8.10 -6.06
CA LEU A 177 -8.23 -8.01 -6.62
C LEU A 177 -8.22 -7.87 -8.15
N VAL A 178 -9.17 -8.51 -8.86
CA VAL A 178 -9.36 -8.34 -10.31
C VAL A 178 -9.91 -6.94 -10.64
N GLN A 179 -10.89 -6.43 -9.88
CA GLN A 179 -11.40 -5.06 -10.04
C GLN A 179 -10.30 -4.01 -9.82
N ASP A 180 -9.37 -4.30 -8.91
CA ASP A 180 -8.21 -3.47 -8.60
C ASP A 180 -7.04 -3.70 -9.59
N LEU A 181 -7.25 -4.51 -10.65
CA LEU A 181 -6.26 -4.83 -11.68
C LEU A 181 -4.94 -5.38 -11.12
N LEU A 182 -5.02 -6.07 -9.97
CA LEU A 182 -3.90 -6.75 -9.32
C LEU A 182 -3.84 -8.23 -9.73
N LEU A 183 -4.98 -8.80 -10.11
CA LEU A 183 -5.11 -10.13 -10.70
C LEU A 183 -5.84 -10.04 -12.03
N SER A 184 -5.68 -11.05 -12.88
CA SER A 184 -6.52 -11.21 -14.06
C SER A 184 -6.96 -12.65 -14.24
N ARG A 185 -7.76 -12.90 -15.28
CA ARG A 185 -8.16 -14.24 -15.70
C ARG A 185 -7.59 -14.55 -17.07
N ASP A 186 -7.01 -15.73 -17.21
CA ASP A 186 -6.58 -16.22 -18.51
C ASP A 186 -7.77 -16.68 -19.37
N THR A 187 -7.50 -17.16 -20.58
CA THR A 187 -8.53 -17.65 -21.52
C THR A 187 -9.32 -18.85 -20.99
N ALA A 188 -8.77 -19.61 -20.04
CA ALA A 188 -9.43 -20.71 -19.36
C ALA A 188 -10.15 -20.27 -18.07
N GLY A 189 -10.18 -18.96 -17.78
CA GLY A 189 -10.80 -18.40 -16.59
C GLY A 189 -10.02 -18.59 -15.29
N ARG A 190 -8.78 -19.10 -15.36
CA ARG A 190 -7.88 -19.30 -14.21
C ARG A 190 -7.31 -17.97 -13.77
N ILE A 191 -7.03 -17.86 -12.48
CA ILE A 191 -6.45 -16.68 -11.86
C ILE A 191 -4.97 -16.64 -12.16
N VAL A 192 -4.50 -15.50 -12.65
CA VAL A 192 -3.08 -15.23 -12.89
C VAL A 192 -2.68 -13.91 -12.23
N VAL A 193 -1.40 -13.80 -11.87
CA VAL A 193 -0.77 -12.59 -11.31
C VAL A 193 0.01 -11.92 -12.45
N PRO A 194 -0.53 -10.87 -13.11
CA PRO A 194 0.13 -10.29 -14.28
C PRO A 194 1.44 -9.58 -13.94
N ASP A 195 1.48 -9.00 -12.74
CA ASP A 195 2.57 -8.19 -12.22
C ASP A 195 2.72 -8.50 -10.72
N PRO A 196 3.64 -9.42 -10.36
CA PRO A 196 3.82 -9.86 -8.98
C PRO A 196 4.34 -8.75 -8.07
N ASP A 197 5.21 -7.88 -8.61
CA ASP A 197 5.76 -6.75 -7.87
C ASP A 197 4.63 -5.79 -7.49
N ARG A 198 3.73 -5.49 -8.43
CA ARG A 198 2.54 -4.66 -8.15
C ARG A 198 1.59 -5.27 -7.11
N LEU A 199 1.41 -6.58 -7.11
CA LEU A 199 0.57 -7.25 -6.12
C LEU A 199 1.22 -7.20 -4.72
N LEU A 200 2.53 -7.40 -4.65
CA LEU A 200 3.31 -7.30 -3.41
C LEU A 200 3.30 -5.87 -2.87
N ASP A 201 3.51 -4.89 -3.73
CA ASP A 201 3.45 -3.47 -3.44
C ASP A 201 2.10 -3.04 -2.85
N ALA A 202 1.00 -3.43 -3.52
CA ALA A 202 -0.35 -3.13 -3.04
C ALA A 202 -0.65 -3.79 -1.69
N TRP A 203 -0.09 -4.99 -1.45
CA TRP A 203 -0.18 -5.64 -0.17
C TRP A 203 0.61 -4.88 0.91
N SER A 204 1.86 -4.50 0.61
CA SER A 204 2.73 -3.76 1.55
C SER A 204 2.15 -2.41 1.98
N ASP A 205 1.42 -1.72 1.10
CA ASP A 205 0.77 -0.44 1.43
C ASP A 205 -0.32 -0.55 2.51
N GLU A 206 -0.97 -1.73 2.62
CA GLU A 206 -2.03 -1.99 3.60
C GLU A 206 -1.54 -2.84 4.80
N GLU A 207 -0.39 -3.50 4.68
CA GLU A 207 0.21 -4.32 5.75
C GLU A 207 0.84 -3.42 6.82
N ASP A 208 0.12 -3.27 7.93
CA ASP A 208 0.64 -2.56 9.10
C ASP A 208 1.40 -3.55 10.00
N PHE A 209 2.72 -3.65 9.77
CA PHE A 209 3.61 -4.53 10.53
C PHE A 209 3.69 -4.16 12.03
N GLN A 210 3.36 -2.91 12.39
CA GLN A 210 3.38 -2.45 13.79
C GLN A 210 2.25 -3.05 14.63
N ARG A 211 1.31 -3.76 14.01
CA ARG A 211 0.27 -4.52 14.74
C ARG A 211 0.83 -5.69 15.53
N HIS A 212 2.01 -6.17 15.17
CA HIS A 212 2.68 -7.22 15.90
C HIS A 212 3.33 -6.66 17.16
N ARG A 213 3.20 -7.37 18.28
CA ARG A 213 4.06 -7.12 19.43
C ARG A 213 5.46 -7.59 19.07
N ILE A 214 6.35 -6.64 18.79
CA ILE A 214 7.75 -6.92 18.47
C ILE A 214 8.54 -6.89 19.78
N GLN A 215 9.28 -7.98 20.05
CA GLN A 215 10.22 -8.04 21.15
C GLN A 215 11.64 -8.12 20.58
N PRO A 216 12.34 -6.97 20.46
CA PRO A 216 13.75 -6.98 20.08
C PRO A 216 14.60 -7.50 21.23
N GLY A 217 15.74 -8.12 20.90
CA GLY A 217 16.75 -8.53 21.87
C GLY A 217 17.94 -9.18 21.19
N PHE A 218 18.92 -9.55 22.00
CA PHE A 218 20.21 -10.04 21.51
C PHE A 218 20.50 -11.44 22.02
N ILE A 219 20.99 -12.30 21.13
CA ILE A 219 21.54 -13.62 21.49
C ILE A 219 22.97 -13.66 20.99
N ALA A 220 23.91 -13.96 21.89
CA ALA A 220 25.31 -14.15 21.54
C ALA A 220 25.49 -15.44 20.72
N ALA A 221 25.64 -15.28 19.41
CA ALA A 221 25.89 -16.37 18.45
C ALA A 221 26.97 -15.94 17.44
N LYS A 222 27.88 -16.84 17.08
CA LYS A 222 28.98 -16.57 16.13
C LYS A 222 28.47 -16.57 14.69
N THR A 223 27.43 -17.34 14.40
CA THR A 223 26.82 -17.48 13.07
C THR A 223 25.30 -17.42 13.14
N GLY A 224 24.63 -17.14 12.01
CA GLY A 224 23.17 -17.21 11.92
C GLY A 224 22.62 -18.61 12.18
N GLN A 225 23.38 -19.65 11.85
CA GLN A 225 23.00 -21.05 12.11
C GLN A 225 22.97 -21.32 13.61
N GLU A 226 24.02 -20.92 14.33
CA GLU A 226 24.07 -21.03 15.79
C GLU A 226 22.93 -20.24 16.45
N LEU A 227 22.57 -19.07 15.90
CA LEU A 227 21.42 -18.29 16.35
C LEU A 227 20.09 -19.07 16.19
N ILE A 228 19.86 -19.69 15.04
CA ILE A 228 18.67 -20.52 14.81
C ILE A 228 18.67 -21.71 15.77
N ASP A 229 19.79 -22.42 15.93
CA ASP A 229 19.87 -23.63 16.74
C ASP A 229 19.56 -23.34 18.22
N ARG A 230 20.07 -22.23 18.76
CA ARG A 230 19.76 -21.76 20.12
C ARG A 230 18.28 -21.44 20.29
N LEU A 231 17.70 -20.67 19.35
CA LEU A 231 16.28 -20.33 19.36
C LEU A 231 15.40 -21.58 19.24
N HIS A 232 15.76 -22.51 18.35
CA HIS A 232 15.05 -23.78 18.18
C HIS A 232 15.06 -24.62 19.45
N HIS A 233 16.23 -24.82 20.07
CA HIS A 233 16.36 -25.56 21.33
C HIS A 233 15.53 -24.96 22.47
N ALA A 234 15.44 -23.64 22.54
CA ALA A 234 14.66 -22.96 23.56
C ALA A 234 13.14 -23.03 23.29
N LEU A 235 12.72 -22.86 22.04
CA LEU A 235 11.30 -22.75 21.67
C LEU A 235 10.62 -24.10 21.44
N ALA A 236 11.33 -25.10 20.87
CA ALA A 236 10.77 -26.40 20.53
C ALA A 236 10.08 -27.13 21.70
N PRO A 237 10.58 -27.06 22.96
CA PRO A 237 9.93 -27.72 24.09
C PRO A 237 8.62 -27.05 24.54
N SER A 238 8.32 -25.82 24.11
CA SER A 238 7.30 -24.97 24.75
C SER A 238 5.85 -25.24 24.32
N GLU A 239 5.55 -26.24 23.49
CA GLU A 239 4.28 -26.49 22.77
C GLU A 239 3.69 -25.27 22.00
N ASN A 240 4.29 -24.09 22.15
CA ASN A 240 3.92 -22.85 21.51
C ASN A 240 4.45 -22.83 20.06
N PRO A 241 3.59 -22.83 19.04
CA PRO A 241 4.03 -22.82 17.66
C PRO A 241 4.87 -21.59 17.36
N TYR A 242 5.95 -21.82 16.60
CA TYR A 242 6.83 -20.76 16.13
C TYR A 242 7.28 -21.01 14.70
N ALA A 243 7.66 -19.95 14.01
CA ALA A 243 8.18 -20.02 12.65
C ALA A 243 9.28 -18.99 12.44
N PHE A 244 10.43 -19.44 11.92
CA PHE A 244 11.47 -18.54 11.42
C PHE A 244 11.03 -17.89 10.12
N SER A 245 11.27 -16.59 10.00
CA SER A 245 10.95 -15.78 8.82
C SER A 245 12.16 -14.95 8.37
N GLY A 246 11.97 -14.11 7.35
CA GLY A 246 13.03 -13.33 6.73
C GLY A 246 14.17 -14.22 6.22
N LEU A 247 15.41 -13.74 6.35
CA LEU A 247 16.60 -14.45 5.85
C LEU A 247 16.86 -15.76 6.61
N ALA A 248 16.51 -15.84 7.89
CA ALA A 248 16.62 -17.08 8.68
C ALA A 248 15.70 -18.18 8.13
N GLY A 249 14.43 -17.84 7.85
CA GLY A 249 13.49 -18.74 7.21
C GLY A 249 13.93 -19.12 5.79
N ALA A 250 14.40 -18.16 4.99
CA ALA A 250 14.92 -18.43 3.64
C ALA A 250 16.11 -19.39 3.66
N TRP A 251 17.04 -19.23 4.61
CA TRP A 251 18.16 -20.16 4.78
C TRP A 251 17.69 -21.57 5.15
N LEU A 252 16.66 -21.72 5.99
CA LEU A 252 16.10 -23.04 6.33
C LEU A 252 15.51 -23.78 5.11
N LEU A 253 15.00 -23.04 4.13
CA LEU A 253 14.42 -23.61 2.91
C LEU A 253 15.46 -23.92 1.83
N THR A 254 16.37 -22.97 1.54
CA THR A 254 17.27 -23.05 0.36
C THR A 254 18.75 -23.17 0.70
N ARG A 255 19.13 -22.94 1.96
CA ARG A 255 20.52 -22.89 2.45
C ARG A 255 21.41 -21.83 1.76
N PHE A 256 20.82 -20.89 1.03
CA PHE A 256 21.58 -19.92 0.23
C PHE A 256 21.89 -18.60 0.94
N ALA A 257 20.98 -18.11 1.79
CA ALA A 257 21.13 -16.80 2.43
C ALA A 257 22.07 -16.82 3.64
N THR A 258 22.98 -15.85 3.74
CA THR A 258 23.69 -15.56 5.01
C THR A 258 22.91 -14.52 5.81
N PHE A 259 22.91 -14.64 7.14
CA PHE A 259 22.15 -13.75 8.01
C PHE A 259 22.76 -13.65 9.41
N ARG A 260 22.48 -12.53 10.07
CA ARG A 260 22.79 -12.29 11.49
C ARG A 260 21.58 -11.90 12.32
N LEU A 261 20.50 -11.47 11.66
CA LEU A 261 19.21 -11.18 12.27
C LEU A 261 18.28 -12.36 11.98
N ALA A 262 17.69 -12.93 13.03
CA ALA A 262 16.61 -13.90 12.93
C ALA A 262 15.31 -13.25 13.40
N THR A 263 14.26 -13.36 12.58
CA THR A 263 12.90 -12.98 12.95
C THR A 263 12.10 -14.26 13.18
N VAL A 264 11.47 -14.37 14.34
CA VAL A 264 10.68 -15.54 14.71
C VAL A 264 9.27 -15.08 15.06
N PHE A 265 8.27 -15.60 14.35
CA PHE A 265 6.89 -15.48 14.77
C PHE A 265 6.60 -16.54 15.83
N VAL A 266 5.91 -16.14 16.89
CA VAL A 266 5.47 -16.99 17.99
C VAL A 266 3.98 -16.75 18.20
N LEU A 267 3.21 -17.80 18.50
CA LEU A 267 1.77 -17.65 18.71
C LEU A 267 1.46 -16.90 20.02
N SER A 268 2.19 -17.24 21.08
CA SER A 268 2.16 -16.58 22.38
C SER A 268 3.54 -16.05 22.77
N PRO A 269 3.64 -14.96 23.55
CA PRO A 269 4.94 -14.50 24.07
C PRO A 269 5.65 -15.61 24.86
N PRO A 270 6.93 -15.91 24.58
CA PRO A 270 7.70 -16.90 25.34
C PRO A 270 7.87 -16.45 26.79
N SER A 271 7.93 -17.40 27.72
CA SER A 271 8.23 -17.08 29.12
C SER A 271 9.66 -16.53 29.27
N PRO A 272 9.94 -15.75 30.33
CA PRO A 272 11.30 -15.31 30.62
C PRO A 272 12.31 -16.45 30.73
N SER A 273 11.89 -17.62 31.24
CA SER A 273 12.75 -18.81 31.32
C SER A 273 13.14 -19.39 29.96
N VAL A 274 12.22 -19.40 28.99
CA VAL A 274 12.49 -19.83 27.61
C VAL A 274 13.43 -18.84 26.92
N LEU A 275 13.24 -17.55 27.14
CA LEU A 275 14.13 -16.52 26.59
C LEU A 275 15.55 -16.63 27.20
N ALA A 276 15.63 -16.83 28.51
CA ALA A 276 16.90 -17.00 29.20
C ALA A 276 17.67 -18.25 28.72
N SER A 277 16.98 -19.37 28.45
CA SER A 277 17.64 -20.58 27.92
C SER A 277 18.19 -20.40 26.51
N ALA A 278 17.60 -19.51 25.71
CA ALA A 278 18.16 -19.09 24.42
C ALA A 278 19.36 -18.14 24.56
N GLY A 279 19.62 -17.61 25.75
CA GLY A 279 20.60 -16.54 25.99
C GLY A 279 20.12 -15.17 25.49
N PHE A 280 18.81 -14.93 25.52
CA PHE A 280 18.19 -13.67 25.10
C PHE A 280 18.41 -12.58 26.15
N LEU A 281 19.06 -11.49 25.73
CA LEU A 281 19.37 -10.28 26.51
C LEU A 281 18.43 -9.13 26.14
#